data_AF-A0A140L5F9-F1
#
_entry.id   AF-A0A140L5F9-F1
#
_cell.length_a   1.000
_cell.length_b   1.000
_cell.length_c   1.000
_cell.angle_alpha   90.00
_cell.angle_beta   90.00
_cell.angle_gamma   90.00
#
_symmetry.space_group_name_H-M   'P 1'
#
loop_
_entity.id
_entity.type
_entity.pdbx_description
1 polymer ?
#
loop_
_entity_poly.entity_id
_entity_poly.type
_entity_poly.pdbx_seq_one_letter_code
_entity_poly.pdbx_strand_id
1 'polypeptide(L)' 'MYIPDVVGFPLEKAQDELTKLGLGVVILETFSPKEKEPIGECRVVKQTQISDQIELTVSFF' A
#
# COMPACT_ATOMS: atom_id res chain seq x y z
N MET A 1 -1.27 3.12 -19.90
CA MET A 1 -0.26 3.15 -18.83
C MET A 1 -0.46 1.89 -18.02
N TYR A 2 0.57 1.06 -17.87
CA TYR A 2 0.49 -0.14 -17.05
C TYR A 2 0.90 0.20 -15.62
N ILE A 3 0.10 -0.21 -14.64
CA ILE A 3 0.38 0.02 -13.23
C ILE A 3 0.69 -1.34 -12.60
N PRO A 4 1.85 -1.50 -11.93
CA PRO A 4 2.21 -2.76 -11.29
C PRO A 4 1.25 -3.06 -10.15
N ASP A 5 0.95 -4.35 -9.97
CA ASP A 5 0.29 -4.85 -8.78
C ASP A 5 1.31 -4.97 -7.64
N VAL A 6 1.10 -4.20 -6.58
CA VAL A 6 1.97 -4.16 -5.39
C VAL A 6 1.31 -4.81 -4.16
N VAL A 7 0.17 -5.51 -4.33
CA VAL A 7 -0.46 -6.24 -3.23
C VAL A 7 0.51 -7.30 -2.67
N GLY A 8 0.64 -7.33 -1.35
CA GLY A 8 1.57 -8.20 -0.62
C GLY A 8 2.98 -7.64 -0.46
N PHE A 9 3.33 -6.54 -1.14
CA PHE A 9 4.64 -5.91 -0.97
C PHE A 9 4.72 -5.18 0.37
N PRO A 10 5.94 -5.07 0.94
CA PRO A 10 6.21 -4.09 1.99
C PRO A 10 5.86 -2.68 1.50
N LEU A 11 5.32 -1.84 2.38
CA LEU A 11 4.90 -0.48 2.03
C LEU A 11 6.00 0.34 1.36
N GLU A 12 7.23 0.28 1.86
CA GLU A 12 8.38 1.00 1.29
C GLU A 12 8.64 0.59 -0.16
N LYS A 13 8.63 -0.73 -0.44
CA LYS A 13 8.82 -1.25 -1.80
C LYS A 13 7.67 -0.86 -2.73
N ALA A 14 6.44 -0.88 -2.24
CA ALA A 14 5.28 -0.47 -3.00
C ALA A 14 5.34 1.03 -3.38
N GLN A 15 5.76 1.88 -2.45
CA GLN A 15 5.97 3.31 -2.71
C GLN A 15 7.05 3.53 -3.77
N ASP A 16 8.21 2.88 -3.63
CA ASP A 16 9.31 3.03 -4.60
C ASP A 16 8.88 2.70 -6.04
N GLU A 17 8.13 1.61 -6.23
CA GLU A 17 7.66 1.20 -7.55
C GLU A 17 6.64 2.18 -8.15
N LEU A 18 5.72 2.70 -7.33
CA LEU A 18 4.68 3.62 -7.78
C LEU A 18 5.19 5.06 -7.97
N THR A 19 6.12 5.51 -7.14
CA THR A 19 6.76 6.84 -7.27
C THR A 19 7.61 6.92 -8.53
N LYS A 20 8.28 5.84 -8.96
CA LYS A 20 8.99 5.78 -10.26
C LYS A 20 8.08 6.04 -11.46
N LEU A 21 6.78 5.78 -11.32
CA LEU A 21 5.78 6.01 -12.37
C LEU A 21 5.19 7.43 -12.33
N GLY A 22 5.58 8.24 -11.35
CA GLY A 22 5.06 9.60 -11.17
C GLY A 22 3.59 9.65 -10.75
N LEU A 23 3.06 8.57 -10.18
CA LEU A 23 1.67 8.50 -9.71
C LEU A 23 1.55 9.03 -8.27
N GLY A 24 0.45 9.72 -7.98
CA GLY A 24 0.11 10.09 -6.61
C GLY A 24 -0.30 8.85 -5.82
N VAL A 25 0.31 8.61 -4.66
CA VAL A 25 -0.02 7.47 -3.79
C VAL A 25 -0.67 7.98 -2.52
N VAL A 26 -1.83 7.42 -2.18
CA VAL A 26 -2.55 7.65 -0.94
C VAL A 26 -2.53 6.37 -0.12
N ILE A 27 -2.16 6.46 1.15
CA ILE A 27 -2.03 5.30 2.04
C ILE A 27 -3.16 5.32 3.05
N LEU A 28 -3.91 4.21 3.10
CA LEU A 28 -4.98 3.96 4.05
C LEU A 28 -4.53 2.87 5.01
N GLU A 29 -4.24 3.25 6.24
CA GLU A 29 -3.83 2.30 7.27
C GLU A 29 -5.04 1.57 7.85
N THR A 30 -4.96 0.24 7.92
CA THR A 30 -5.96 -0.60 8.58
C THR A 30 -5.29 -1.50 9.61
N PHE A 31 -5.79 -1.45 10.84
CA PHE A 31 -5.34 -2.34 11.89
C PHE A 31 -6.12 -3.64 11.82
N SER A 32 -5.41 -4.77 11.80
CA SER A 32 -6.05 -6.06 11.99
C SER A 32 -6.68 -6.09 13.39
N PRO A 33 -7.96 -6.48 13.54
CA PRO A 33 -8.66 -6.45 14.83
C PRO A 33 -8.04 -7.36 15.91
N LYS A 34 -7.05 -8.19 15.54
CA LYS A 34 -6.31 -9.08 16.45
C LYS A 34 -5.08 -8.43 17.09
N GLU A 35 -4.62 -7.29 16.60
CA GLU A 35 -3.38 -6.67 17.09
C GLU A 35 -3.69 -5.37 17.82
N LYS A 36 -3.20 -5.29 19.07
CA LYS A 36 -3.39 -4.12 19.95
C LYS A 36 -2.36 -3.02 19.70
N GLU A 37 -1.29 -3.33 18.97
CA GLU A 37 -0.18 -2.43 18.65
C GLU A 37 0.34 -2.76 17.24
N PRO A 38 0.75 -1.78 16.43
CA PRO A 38 1.39 -2.02 15.13
C PRO A 38 2.83 -2.52 15.35
N ILE A 39 2.97 -3.78 15.76
CA ILE A 39 4.26 -4.42 15.97
C ILE A 39 4.44 -5.42 14.84
N GLY A 40 5.08 -5.02 13.75
CA GLY A 40 5.08 -5.88 12.57
C GLY A 40 5.53 -5.23 11.27
N GLU A 41 5.61 -6.06 10.22
CA GLU A 41 5.91 -5.59 8.86
C GLU A 41 4.64 -5.00 8.22
N CYS A 42 4.72 -3.74 7.79
CA CYS A 42 3.61 -3.08 7.10
C CYS A 42 3.55 -3.50 5.63
N ARG A 43 2.47 -4.17 5.24
CA ARG A 43 2.28 -4.69 3.88
C ARG A 43 1.01 -4.19 3.24
N VAL A 44 1.04 -4.06 1.92
CA VAL A 44 -0.15 -3.73 1.12
C VAL A 44 -1.10 -4.91 1.10
N VAL A 45 -2.33 -4.72 1.56
CA VAL A 45 -3.40 -5.72 1.53
C VAL A 45 -4.41 -5.47 0.41
N LYS A 46 -4.47 -4.23 -0.10
CA LYS A 46 -5.34 -3.86 -1.22
C LYS A 46 -4.75 -2.67 -1.97
N GLN A 47 -4.88 -2.70 -3.29
CA GLN A 47 -4.56 -1.59 -4.18
C GLN A 47 -5.82 -1.21 -4.97
N THR A 48 -6.13 0.09 -5.01
CA THR A 48 -7.24 0.64 -5.78
C THR A 48 -6.73 1.80 -6.61
N GLN A 49 -6.97 1.77 -7.92
CA GLN A 49 -6.65 2.91 -8.79
C GLN A 49 -7.88 3.81 -8.90
N ILE A 50 -7.73 5.09 -8.58
CA ILE A 50 -8.76 6.11 -8.72
C ILE A 50 -8.19 7.24 -9.55
N SER A 51 -8.65 7.34 -10.81
CA SER A 51 -8.17 8.35 -11.77
C SER A 51 -6.63 8.33 -11.93
N ASP A 52 -5.96 9.37 -11.43
CA ASP A 52 -4.52 9.60 -11.45
C ASP A 52 -3.81 9.22 -10.14
N GLN A 53 -4.55 8.66 -9.18
CA GLN A 53 -4.05 8.27 -7.87
C GLN A 53 -4.17 6.76 -7.63
N ILE A 54 -3.26 6.26 -6.79
CA ILE A 54 -3.27 4.89 -6.28
C ILE A 54 -3.54 4.95 -4.79
N GLU A 55 -4.65 4.36 -4.36
CA GLU A 55 -4.92 4.10 -2.96
C GLU A 55 -4.38 2.73 -2.57
N LEU A 56 -3.50 2.71 -1.57
CA LEU A 56 -2.98 1.49 -0.96
C LEU A 56 -3.58 1.33 0.42
N THR A 57 -4.32 0.24 0.63
CA THR A 57 -4.68 -0.21 1.98
C THR A 57 -3.54 -1.06 2.52
N VAL A 58 -3.04 -0.72 3.70
CA VAL A 58 -1.97 -1.48 4.37
C VAL A 58 -2.42 -2.06 5.70
N SER A 59 -1.76 -3.14 6.11
CA SER A 59 -1.92 -3.72 7.44
C SER A 59 -0.57 -4.15 8.01
N PHE A 60 -0.48 -4.14 9.34
CA PHE A 60 0.67 -4.61 10.10
C PHE A 60 0.48 -6.10 10.43
N PHE A 61 1.60 -6.84 10.52
CA PHE A 61 1.64 -8.30 10.75
C PHE A 61 2.88 -8.72 11.54
#